data_AF-A0A502TI14-F1
#
_entry.id   AF-A0A502TI14-F1
#
_cell.length_a   1.000
_cell.length_b   1.000
_cell.length_c   1.000
_cell.angle_alpha   90.00
_cell.angle_beta   90.00
_cell.angle_gamma   90.00
#
_symmetry.space_group_name_H-M   'P 1'
#
loop_
_entity.id
_entity.type
_entity.pdbx_description
1 polymer ?
#
loop_
_entity_poly.entity_id
_entity_poly.type
_entity_poly.pdbx_seq_one_letter_code
_entity_poly.pdbx_strand_id
1 'polypeptide(L)' 'MSEFAAGDVVQLKSGGPQMTVEQVGKTSMTDEDGVWCVWFEKIGNKQVVQRETFPPVALKKYERPATGSIAVHRA' A
#
# COMPACT_ATOMS: atom_id res chain seq x y z
N MET A 1 -0.45 0.68 17.96
CA MET A 1 -1.30 1.42 17.00
C MET A 1 -0.53 1.45 15.70
N SER A 2 -1.04 0.80 14.66
CA SER A 2 -0.40 0.82 13.34
C SER A 2 -0.43 2.24 12.75
N GLU A 3 0.68 2.69 12.17
CA GLU A 3 0.77 3.96 11.44
C GLU A 3 -0.05 3.98 10.13
N PHE A 4 -0.73 2.87 9.84
CA PHE A 4 -1.52 2.61 8.64
C PHE A 4 -3.01 2.61 8.98
N ALA A 5 -3.80 3.06 8.01
CA ALA A 5 -5.25 3.04 8.05
C ALA A 5 -5.82 2.50 6.72
N ALA A 6 -7.07 2.03 6.74
CA ALA A 6 -7.76 1.59 5.54
C ALA A 6 -7.81 2.72 4.50
N GLY A 7 -7.52 2.38 3.24
CA GLY A 7 -7.42 3.34 2.13
C GLY A 7 -6.03 3.94 1.91
N ASP A 8 -5.07 3.76 2.85
CA ASP A 8 -3.68 4.12 2.58
C ASP A 8 -3.12 3.31 1.40
N VAL A 9 -2.33 3.97 0.54
CA VAL A 9 -1.50 3.27 -0.45
C VAL A 9 -0.14 3.01 0.17
N VAL A 10 0.29 1.75 0.14
CA VAL A 10 1.52 1.27 0.76
C VAL A 10 2.33 0.43 -0.22
N GLN A 11 3.61 0.22 0.11
CA GLN A 11 4.52 -0.67 -0.60
C GLN A 11 5.41 -1.37 0.43
N LEU A 12 5.91 -2.58 0.12
CA LEU A 12 6.99 -3.15 0.93
C LEU A 12 8.22 -2.25 0.88
N LYS A 13 8.96 -2.20 1.99
CA LYS A 13 10.23 -1.47 2.07
C LYS A 13 11.25 -1.99 1.05
N SER A 14 11.19 -3.29 0.72
CA SER A 14 12.00 -3.94 -0.32
C SER A 14 11.59 -3.59 -1.76
N GLY A 15 10.43 -2.93 -1.97
CA GLY A 15 9.90 -2.59 -3.30
C GLY A 15 8.66 -3.39 -3.66
N GLY A 16 8.44 -3.65 -4.96
CA GLY A 16 7.28 -4.42 -5.44
C GLY A 16 6.04 -3.57 -5.77
N PRO A 17 4.85 -4.19 -5.88
CA PRO A 17 3.64 -3.50 -6.28
C PRO A 17 3.17 -2.50 -5.21
N GLN A 18 2.45 -1.47 -5.66
CA GLN A 18 1.67 -0.61 -4.77
C GLN A 18 0.40 -1.35 -4.36
N MET A 19 0.08 -1.28 -3.08
CA MET A 19 -1.04 -1.98 -2.48
C MET A 19 -1.91 -1.01 -1.71
N THR A 20 -3.20 -1.33 -1.56
CA THR A 20 -4.14 -0.57 -0.75
C THR A 20 -4.40 -1.31 0.55
N VAL A 21 -4.40 -0.62 1.68
CA VAL A 21 -4.76 -1.20 2.97
C VAL A 21 -6.28 -1.42 3.01
N GLU A 22 -6.73 -2.67 3.14
CA GLU A 22 -8.15 -3.03 3.36
C GLU A 22 -8.52 -2.88 4.84
N GLN A 23 -7.64 -3.32 5.75
CA GLN A 23 -7.84 -3.23 7.19
C GLN A 23 -6.53 -3.33 7.98
N VAL A 24 -6.56 -2.90 9.24
CA VAL A 24 -5.48 -3.02 10.22
C VAL A 24 -6.01 -3.59 11.52
N GLY A 25 -5.23 -4.41 12.20
CA GLY A 25 -5.65 -5.04 13.46
C GLY A 25 -4.68 -6.11 13.91
N LYS A 26 -5.04 -6.84 14.97
CA LYS A 26 -4.25 -7.98 15.45
C LYS A 26 -4.62 -9.26 14.69
N THR A 27 -3.64 -10.08 14.36
CA THR A 27 -3.90 -11.39 13.76
C THR A 27 -4.40 -12.37 14.83
N SER A 28 -5.43 -13.18 14.50
CA SER A 28 -6.02 -14.11 15.46
C SER A 28 -5.07 -15.23 15.90
N MET A 29 -4.01 -15.50 15.13
CA MET A 29 -3.08 -16.60 15.41
C MET A 29 -1.91 -16.18 16.31
N THR A 30 -1.34 -15.00 16.11
CA THR A 30 -0.13 -14.56 16.84
C THR A 30 -0.39 -13.39 17.78
N ASP A 31 -1.57 -12.76 17.74
CA ASP A 31 -1.90 -11.51 18.44
C ASP A 31 -0.95 -10.34 18.08
N GLU A 32 -0.22 -10.46 16.97
CA GLU A 32 0.65 -9.42 16.42
C GLU A 32 -0.13 -8.46 15.52
N ASP A 33 0.35 -7.22 15.42
CA ASP A 33 -0.21 -6.24 14.49
C ASP A 33 -0.03 -6.71 13.03
N GLY A 34 -1.11 -6.66 12.27
CA GLY A 34 -1.18 -7.01 10.85
C GLY A 34 -1.85 -5.93 10.03
N VAL A 35 -1.40 -5.81 8.77
CA VAL A 35 -1.96 -4.90 7.77
C VAL A 35 -2.38 -5.73 6.56
N TRP A 36 -3.69 -5.80 6.31
CA TRP A 36 -4.24 -6.51 5.16
C TRP A 36 -4.19 -5.61 3.95
N CYS A 37 -3.50 -6.07 2.92
CA CYS A 37 -3.25 -5.31 1.71
C CYS A 37 -3.86 -6.02 0.51
N VAL A 38 -4.43 -5.23 -0.41
CA VAL A 38 -4.95 -5.69 -1.70
C VAL A 38 -4.25 -4.95 -2.83
N TRP A 39 -3.92 -5.66 -3.91
CA TRP A 39 -3.36 -5.05 -5.12
C TRP A 39 -3.73 -5.82 -6.37
N PHE A 40 -3.48 -5.21 -7.52
CA PHE A 40 -3.59 -5.88 -8.80
C PHE A 40 -2.21 -6.30 -9.28
N GLU A 41 -2.06 -7.58 -9.59
CA GLU A 41 -0.89 -8.13 -10.26
C GLU A 41 -1.23 -8.41 -11.73
N LYS A 42 -0.30 -8.08 -12.62
CA LYS A 42 -0.45 -8.37 -14.04
C LYS A 42 0.15 -9.73 -14.37
N ILE A 43 -0.72 -10.70 -14.72
CA ILE A 43 -0.31 -12.03 -15.15
C ILE A 43 -0.68 -12.16 -16.63
N GLY A 44 0.33 -12.08 -17.50
CA GLY A 44 0.14 -11.96 -18.94
C GLY A 44 -0.65 -10.70 -19.30
N ASN A 45 -1.84 -10.88 -19.89
CA ASN A 45 -2.73 -9.78 -20.29
C ASN A 45 -3.89 -9.53 -19.29
N LYS A 46 -3.91 -10.22 -18.15
CA LYS A 46 -4.98 -10.10 -17.15
C LYS A 46 -4.48 -9.37 -15.91
N GLN A 47 -5.36 -8.58 -15.29
CA GLN A 47 -5.17 -8.08 -13.93
C GLN A 47 -5.84 -9.05 -12.96
N VAL A 48 -5.09 -9.52 -11.98
CA VAL A 48 -5.57 -10.44 -10.95
C VAL A 48 -5.48 -9.74 -9.61
N VAL A 49 -6.56 -9.78 -8.83
CA VAL A 49 -6.56 -9.24 -7.46
C VAL A 49 -5.79 -10.19 -6.56
N GLN A 50 -4.81 -9.67 -5.84
CA GLN A 50 -4.05 -10.36 -4.81
C GLN A 50 -4.36 -9.75 -3.44
N ARG A 51 -4.31 -10.59 -2.39
CA ARG A 51 -4.46 -10.18 -0.99
C ARG A 51 -3.42 -10.89 -0.14
N GLU A 52 -2.82 -10.15 0.77
CA GLU A 52 -1.82 -10.66 1.70
C GLU A 52 -1.84 -9.83 2.99
N THR A 53 -1.44 -10.46 4.10
CA THR A 53 -1.26 -9.77 5.38
C THR A 53 0.23 -9.55 5.63
N PHE A 54 0.62 -8.31 5.91
CA PHE A 54 2.00 -7.98 6.21
C PHE A 54 2.14 -7.44 7.64
N PRO A 55 3.29 -7.67 8.30
CA PRO A 55 3.60 -6.96 9.53
C PRO A 55 3.85 -5.47 9.21
N PRO A 56 3.39 -4.52 10.05
CA PRO A 56 3.54 -3.08 9.81
C PRO A 56 4.99 -2.66 9.51
N VAL A 57 5.96 -3.30 10.17
CA VAL A 57 7.39 -2.99 10.02
C VAL A 57 7.92 -3.22 8.60
N ALA A 58 7.27 -4.06 7.79
CA ALA A 58 7.67 -4.34 6.41
C ALA A 58 7.16 -3.31 5.41
N LEU A 59 6.22 -2.44 5.78
CA LEU A 59 5.53 -1.51 4.89
C LEU A 59 6.05 -0.08 5.03
N LYS A 60 5.87 0.70 3.96
CA LYS A 60 5.99 2.16 3.93
C LYS A 60 4.78 2.76 3.21
N LYS A 61 4.32 3.94 3.64
CA LYS A 61 3.32 4.70 2.87
C LYS A 61 3.92 5.10 1.52
N TYR A 62 3.12 4.96 0.47
CA TYR A 62 3.48 5.38 -0.87
C TYR A 62 2.76 6.68 -1.18
N GLU A 63 3.49 7.78 -1.18
CA GLU A 63 2.98 9.05 -1.69
C GLU A 63 3.26 9.11 -3.19
N ARG A 64 2.20 9.33 -3.98
CA ARG A 64 2.38 9.60 -5.40
C ARG A 64 3.16 10.91 -5.50
N PRO A 65 4.32 10.95 -6.18
CA PRO A 65 5.04 12.20 -6.35
C PRO A 65 4.07 13.21 -6.96
N ALA A 66 3.82 14.32 -6.26
CA ALA A 66 2.95 15.37 -6.76
C ALA A 66 3.50 15.78 -8.12
N THR A 67 2.79 15.41 -9.18
CA THR A 67 3.20 15.74 -10.54
C THR A 67 3.07 17.25 -10.63
N GLY A 68 4.21 17.95 -10.62
CA GLY A 68 4.27 19.38 -10.41
C GLY A 68 3.31 20.13 -11.34
N SER A 69 2.37 20.86 -10.77
CA SER A 69 1.65 21.91 -11.46
C SER A 69 2.64 23.02 -11.79
N ILE A 70 3.27 22.96 -12.96
CA ILE A 70 4.03 24.10 -13.50
C ILE A 70 3.00 25.19 -13.82
N ALA A 71 2.77 26.09 -12.87
CA ALA A 71 2.06 27.33 -13.13
C ALA A 71 3.01 28.22 -13.97
N VAL A 72 2.85 28.18 -15.29
CA VAL A 72 3.56 29.09 -16.19
C VAL A 72 3.01 30.50 -15.96
N HIS A 73 3.70 31.30 -15.17
CA HIS A 73 3.47 32.75 -15.13
C HIS A 73 4.02 33.32 -16.45
N ARG A 74 3.12 33.69 -17.37
CA ARG A 74 3.49 34.48 -18.55
C ARG A 74 3.69 35.92 -18.11
N ALA A 75 4.90 36.44 -18.32
CA ALA A 75 5.23 37.86 -18.23
C ALA A 75 4.80 38.61 -19.50
#